data_AF-A0A6N3T2N5-F1
#
_entry.id   AF-A0A6N3T2N5-F1
#
_cell.length_a   1.000
_cell.length_b   1.000
_cell.length_c   1.000
_cell.angle_alpha   90.00
_cell.angle_beta   90.00
_cell.angle_gamma   90.00
#
_symmetry.space_group_name_H-M   'P 1'
#
loop_
_entity.id
_entity.type
_entity.pdbx_description
1 polymer ?
#
loop_
_entity_poly.entity_id
_entity_poly.type
_entity_poly.pdbx_seq_one_letter_code
_entity_poly.pdbx_strand_id
1 'polypeptide(L)'
;MKKEVSIIEKRLLMESVMDVSTLKELLTKKLMTPSLRRNAATWAITERSYTERRACQLVGIDPKTWHYASYRPDDKGARARLRDLAESGAGSGVEFNAQ
;
A
#
# COMPACT_ATOMS: atom_id res chain seq x y z
N MET A 1 -1.86 -6.00 -41.62
CA MET A 1 -1.44 -7.10 -40.72
C MET A 1 0.03 -7.03 -40.31
N LYS A 2 1.02 -7.14 -41.22
CA LYS A 2 2.46 -7.13 -40.84
C LYS A 2 2.92 -5.87 -40.08
N LYS A 3 2.40 -4.68 -40.43
CA LYS A 3 2.70 -3.41 -39.74
C LYS A 3 2.13 -3.35 -38.32
N GLU A 4 0.90 -3.81 -38.12
CA GLU A 4 0.22 -3.88 -36.82
C GLU A 4 1.00 -4.77 -35.83
N VAL A 5 1.38 -5.98 -36.27
CA VAL A 5 2.14 -6.92 -35.43
C VAL A 5 3.50 -6.33 -35.02
N SER A 6 4.19 -5.63 -35.94
CA SER A 6 5.47 -4.97 -35.65
C SER A 6 5.35 -3.87 -34.60
N ILE A 7 4.25 -3.11 -34.61
CA ILE A 7 3.99 -2.05 -33.62
C ILE A 7 3.77 -2.68 -32.24
N ILE A 8 2.98 -3.74 -32.16
CA ILE A 8 2.69 -4.46 -30.91
C ILE A 8 3.97 -5.07 -30.32
N GLU A 9 4.78 -5.73 -31.16
CA GLU A 9 6.03 -6.35 -30.72
C GLU A 9 7.03 -5.34 -30.16
N LYS A 10 7.23 -4.21 -30.85
CA LYS A 10 8.10 -3.13 -30.38
C LYS A 10 7.60 -2.53 -29.06
N ARG A 11 6.28 -2.33 -28.95
CA ARG A 11 5.65 -1.81 -27.73
C ARG A 11 5.88 -2.75 -26.54
N LEU A 12 5.64 -4.05 -26.76
CA LEU A 12 5.79 -5.08 -25.72
C LEU A 12 7.25 -5.18 -25.25
N LEU A 13 8.21 -5.15 -26.18
CA LEU A 13 9.63 -5.16 -25.84
C LEU A 13 10.01 -3.95 -25.00
N MET A 14 9.61 -2.74 -25.42
CA MET A 14 9.89 -1.52 -24.67
C MET A 14 9.33 -1.58 -23.25
N GLU A 15 8.08 -2.00 -23.12
CA GLU A 15 7.40 -2.17 -21.83
C GLU A 15 8.13 -3.16 -20.91
N SER A 16 8.49 -4.34 -21.44
CA SER A 16 9.18 -5.37 -20.66
C SER A 16 10.58 -4.94 -20.20
N VAL A 17 11.33 -4.23 -21.05
CA VAL A 17 12.68 -3.76 -20.73
C VAL A 17 12.65 -2.68 -19.65
N MET A 18 11.66 -1.78 -19.70
CA MET A 18 11.44 -0.78 -18.65
C MET A 18 11.12 -1.45 -17.32
N ASP A 19 10.23 -2.44 -17.32
CA ASP A 19 9.86 -3.17 -16.11
C ASP A 19 11.05 -3.94 -15.50
N VAL A 20 11.90 -4.57 -16.32
CA VAL A 20 13.10 -5.25 -15.84
C VAL A 20 14.11 -4.25 -15.25
N SER A 21 14.28 -3.07 -15.85
CA SER A 21 15.20 -2.04 -15.35
C SER A 21 14.78 -1.52 -13.96
N THR A 22 13.48 -1.27 -13.78
CA THR A 22 12.94 -0.80 -12.50
C THR A 22 12.99 -1.87 -11.42
N LEU A 23 12.70 -3.13 -11.77
CA LEU A 23 12.82 -4.25 -10.83
C LEU A 23 14.26 -4.42 -10.34
N LYS A 24 15.27 -4.29 -11.21
CA LYS A 24 16.68 -4.36 -10.80
C LYS A 24 17.03 -3.28 -9.79
N GLU A 25 16.55 -2.06 -9.97
CA GLU A 25 16.77 -0.97 -9.02
C GLU A 25 16.02 -1.17 -7.70
N LEU A 26 14.80 -1.71 -7.75
CA LEU A 26 14.00 -1.99 -6.55
C LEU A 26 14.57 -3.15 -5.73
N LEU A 27 15.07 -4.21 -6.36
CA LEU A 27 15.61 -5.39 -5.68
C LEU A 27 16.90 -5.10 -4.90
N THR A 28 17.62 -4.02 -5.21
CA THR A 28 18.72 -3.55 -4.35
C THR A 28 18.22 -3.10 -2.97
N LYS A 29 16.93 -2.77 -2.84
CA LYS A 29 16.28 -2.31 -1.61
C LYS A 29 15.39 -3.43 -1.07
N LYS A 30 15.61 -3.85 0.18
CA LYS A 30 14.88 -4.97 0.78
C LYS A 30 13.42 -4.59 1.11
N LEU A 31 12.48 -4.83 0.20
CA LEU A 31 11.04 -4.50 0.33
C LEU A 31 10.24 -5.45 1.25
N MET A 32 10.69 -5.62 2.49
CA MET A 32 10.07 -6.54 3.45
C MET A 32 8.83 -5.97 4.13
N THR A 33 8.76 -4.65 4.35
CA THR A 33 7.66 -4.03 5.08
C THR A 33 6.60 -3.46 4.14
N PRO A 34 5.30 -3.49 4.51
CA PRO A 34 4.23 -2.87 3.72
C PRO A 34 4.50 -1.40 3.39
N SER A 35 5.12 -0.66 4.33
CA SER A 35 5.51 0.74 4.13
C SER A 35 6.61 0.91 3.07
N LEU A 36 7.62 0.03 3.04
CA LEU A 36 8.65 0.07 1.99
C LEU A 36 8.07 -0.24 0.61
N ARG A 37 7.14 -1.20 0.53
CA ARG A 37 6.44 -1.50 -0.73
C ARG A 37 5.59 -0.33 -1.20
N ARG A 38 4.86 0.36 -0.31
CA ARG A 38 4.14 1.58 -0.70
C ARG A 38 5.09 2.67 -1.22
N ASN A 39 6.22 2.89 -0.54
CA ASN A 39 7.21 3.87 -0.98
C ASN A 39 7.83 3.51 -2.34
N ALA A 40 8.07 2.22 -2.60
CA ALA A 40 8.54 1.74 -3.90
C ALA A 40 7.53 1.99 -5.02
N ALA A 41 6.24 1.78 -4.77
CA ALA A 41 5.19 2.07 -5.73
C ALA A 41 5.07 3.57 -5.99
N THR A 42 5.10 4.40 -4.95
CA THR A 42 5.12 5.87 -5.09
C THR A 42 6.32 6.35 -5.89
N TRP A 43 7.51 5.82 -5.61
CA TRP A 43 8.72 6.12 -6.39
C TRP A 43 8.58 5.74 -7.87
N ALA A 44 8.02 4.57 -8.18
CA ALA A 44 7.80 4.14 -9.56
C ALA A 44 6.81 5.07 -10.30
N ILE A 45 5.80 5.60 -9.61
CA ILE A 45 4.85 6.56 -10.19
C ILE A 45 5.53 7.91 -10.46
N THR A 46 6.27 8.43 -9.48
CA THR A 46 6.86 9.78 -9.56
C THR A 46 8.11 9.84 -10.45
N GLU A 47 9.03 8.88 -10.28
CA GLU A 47 10.35 8.92 -10.91
C GLU A 47 10.35 8.28 -12.30
N ARG A 48 9.46 7.30 -12.51
CA ARG A 48 9.42 6.49 -13.74
C ARG A 48 8.12 6.68 -14.54
N SER A 49 7.25 7.58 -14.08
CA SER A 49 5.99 7.96 -14.74
C SER A 49 5.06 6.77 -15.04
N TYR A 50 5.12 5.73 -14.22
CA TYR A 50 4.19 4.61 -14.34
C TYR A 50 2.78 5.01 -13.92
N THR A 51 1.79 4.37 -14.52
CA THR A 51 0.43 4.39 -13.98
C THR A 51 0.39 3.65 -12.64
N GLU A 52 -0.49 4.09 -11.74
CA GLU A 52 -0.63 3.50 -10.41
C GLU A 52 -0.79 1.99 -10.45
N ARG A 53 -1.68 1.49 -11.34
CA ARG A 53 -1.91 0.06 -11.54
C ARG A 53 -0.63 -0.68 -11.89
N ARG A 54 0.16 -0.16 -12.83
CA ARG A 54 1.37 -0.82 -13.29
C ARG A 54 2.47 -0.78 -12.23
N ALA A 55 2.62 0.33 -11.53
CA ALA A 55 3.54 0.45 -10.40
C ALA A 55 3.20 -0.55 -9.28
N CYS A 56 1.92 -0.67 -8.91
CA CYS A 56 1.47 -1.61 -7.88
C CYS A 56 1.67 -3.06 -8.30
N GLN A 57 1.38 -3.40 -9.57
CA GLN A 57 1.65 -4.73 -10.13
C GLN A 57 3.15 -5.08 -10.12
N LEU A 58 4.00 -4.11 -10.47
CA LEU A 58 5.45 -4.29 -10.50
C LEU A 58 6.05 -4.52 -9.10
N VAL A 59 5.53 -3.82 -8.09
CA VAL A 59 5.98 -3.95 -6.69
C VAL A 59 5.33 -5.15 -5.96
N GLY A 60 4.25 -5.70 -6.51
CA GLY A 60 3.51 -6.82 -5.92
C GLY A 60 2.62 -6.40 -4.75
N ILE A 61 1.96 -5.24 -4.85
CA ILE A 61 0.92 -4.78 -3.91
C ILE A 61 -0.41 -4.55 -4.61
N ASP A 62 -1.51 -4.75 -3.88
CA ASP A 62 -2.84 -4.41 -4.39
C ASP A 62 -3.04 -2.88 -4.38
N PRO A 63 -3.64 -2.26 -5.42
CA PRO A 63 -3.92 -0.82 -5.46
C PRO A 63 -4.69 -0.31 -4.24
N LYS A 64 -5.61 -1.10 -3.67
CA LYS A 64 -6.31 -0.74 -2.42
C LYS A 64 -5.35 -0.61 -1.25
N THR A 65 -4.29 -1.42 -1.21
CA THR A 65 -3.26 -1.35 -0.16
C THR A 65 -2.37 -0.12 -0.34
N TRP A 66 -2.15 0.31 -1.58
CA TRP A 66 -1.46 1.56 -1.88
C TRP A 66 -2.30 2.78 -1.48
N HIS A 67 -3.58 2.79 -1.84
CA HIS A 67 -4.54 3.84 -1.43
C HIS A 67 -4.87 3.83 0.06
N TYR A 68 -4.61 2.73 0.78
CA TYR A 68 -4.91 2.62 2.19
C TYR A 68 -4.04 3.60 3.00
N ALA A 69 -4.65 4.70 3.40
CA ALA A 69 -4.11 5.60 4.40
C ALA A 69 -4.54 5.10 5.79
N SER A 70 -3.57 4.77 6.65
CA SER A 70 -3.87 4.49 8.05
C SER A 70 -4.29 5.79 8.72
N TYR A 71 -5.60 6.02 8.81
CA TYR A 71 -6.15 7.14 9.57
C TYR A 71 -6.32 6.70 11.02
N ARG A 72 -5.49 7.25 11.92
CA ARG A 72 -5.71 7.15 13.36
C ARG A 72 -6.24 8.50 13.85
N PRO A 73 -7.55 8.65 14.07
CA PRO A 73 -8.09 9.89 14.61
C PRO A 73 -7.42 10.22 15.95
N ASP A 74 -7.40 11.50 16.33
CA ASP A 74 -6.83 11.92 17.60
C ASP A 74 -7.69 11.36 18.75
N ASP A 75 -7.29 10.19 19.27
CA ASP A 75 -8.01 9.46 20.31
C ASP A 75 -7.98 10.16 21.68
N LYS A 76 -7.63 11.45 21.77
CA LYS A 76 -7.61 12.23 23.03
C LYS A 76 -8.94 12.18 23.75
N GLY A 77 -10.05 12.36 23.02
CA GLY A 77 -11.39 12.28 23.60
C GLY A 77 -11.73 10.89 24.15
N ALA A 78 -11.31 9.84 23.45
CA ALA A 78 -11.48 8.45 23.90
C ALA A 78 -10.60 8.15 25.13
N ARG A 79 -9.35 8.63 25.14
CA ARG A 79 -8.43 8.48 26.28
C ARG A 79 -8.89 9.27 27.52
N ALA A 80 -9.45 10.46 27.33
CA ALA A 80 -10.07 11.22 28.42
C ALA A 80 -11.23 10.43 29.02
N ARG A 81 -12.18 9.99 28.19
CA ARG A 81 -13.33 9.18 28.64
C ARG A 81 -12.91 7.89 29.35
N LEU A 82 -11.88 7.19 28.85
CA LEU A 82 -11.37 5.98 29.50
C LEU A 82 -10.74 6.27 30.87
N ARG A 83 -10.06 7.42 31.03
CA ARG A 83 -9.56 7.86 32.34
C ARG A 83 -10.70 8.23 33.26
N ASP A 84 -11.66 9.01 32.78
CA ASP A 84 -12.84 9.39 33.56
C ASP A 84 -13.61 8.16 34.06
N LEU A 85 -13.77 7.13 33.21
CA LEU A 85 -14.41 5.85 33.56
C LEU A 85 -13.61 5.03 34.58
N ALA A 86 -12.28 5.02 34.45
CA ALA A 86 -11.39 4.33 35.38
C ALA A 86 -11.31 5.04 36.75
N GLU A 87 -11.29 6.37 36.75
CA GLU A 87 -11.32 7.22 37.94
C GLU A 87 -12.69 7.16 38.64
N SER A 88 -13.77 7.05 37.87
CA SER A 88 -15.14 6.88 38.40
C SER A 88 -15.44 5.46 38.90
N GLY A 89 -14.48 4.53 38.83
CA GLY A 89 -14.60 3.23 39.49
C GLY A 89 -15.74 2.35 39.00
N ALA A 90 -16.18 2.46 37.75
CA ALA A 90 -17.11 1.50 37.14
C ALA A 90 -16.36 0.24 36.67
N GLY A 91 -15.58 -0.35 37.57
CA GLY A 91 -15.15 -1.73 37.51
C GLY A 91 -16.24 -2.65 38.07
N SER A 92 -17.49 -2.53 37.62
CA SER A 92 -18.46 -3.61 37.83
C SER A 92 -18.28 -4.60 36.70
N GLY A 93 -17.89 -5.83 37.05
CA GLY A 93 -17.77 -6.94 36.12
C GLY A 93 -18.98 -6.99 35.19
N VAL A 94 -18.70 -7.03 33.89
CA VAL A 94 -19.71 -7.38 32.90
C VAL A 94 -20.01 -8.84 33.15
N GLU A 95 -21.07 -9.13 33.90
CA GLU A 95 -21.67 -10.45 33.90
C GLU A 95 -22.10 -10.74 32.47
N PHE A 96 -21.36 -11.62 31.80
CA PHE A 96 -21.80 -12.31 30.60
C PHE A 96 -23.05 -13.11 30.99
N ASN A 97 -24.24 -12.54 30.79
CA ASN A 97 -25.45 -13.32 30.84
C ASN A 97 -25.58 -14.06 29.51
N ALA A 98 -25.22 -15.34 29.54
CA ALA A 98 -25.53 -16.28 28.47
C ALA A 98 -27.00 -16.66 28.59
N GLN A 99 -27.80 -16.18 27.63
CA GLN A 99 -29.08 -16.78 27.29
C GLN A 99 -29.12 -17.00 25.77
#